data_AF-A0A921GLZ8-F1
#
_entry.id   AF-A0A921GLZ8-F1
#
_cell.length_a   1.000
_cell.length_b   1.000
_cell.length_c   1.000
_cell.angle_alpha   90.00
_cell.angle_beta   90.00
_cell.angle_gamma   90.00
#
_symmetry.space_group_name_H-M   'P 1'
#
loop_
_entity.id
_entity.type
_entity.pdbx_description
1 polymer ?
#
loop_
_entity_poly.entity_id
_entity_poly.type
_entity_poly.pdbx_seq_one_letter_code
_entity_poly.pdbx_strand_id
1 'polypeptide(L)'
;DRLRFVLRAQRDRFWPLKVIKEHLLEHGVDSEVTSIASRPGPSSILQPVRLDRRGLAREAGVEEDFLVELEQYGFLTDDVLFYGTTELEIVTAARDLADEGLHPRHLVMLRTAAEREAHMIRSVARPRSRAGDAAARGEAEDFARDLGESMITLHGAMLRTKLREV
;
A
#
# COMPACT_ATOMS: atom_id res chain seq x y z
N ASP A 1 5.04 -5.91 -34.16
CA ASP A 1 5.86 -5.98 -32.91
C ASP A 1 5.14 -5.53 -31.63
N ARG A 2 4.26 -4.51 -31.67
CA ARG A 2 3.41 -4.08 -30.53
C ARG A 2 2.69 -5.23 -29.80
N LEU A 3 2.04 -6.15 -30.52
CA LEU A 3 1.31 -7.26 -29.88
C LEU A 3 2.24 -8.23 -29.13
N ARG A 4 3.45 -8.49 -29.66
CA ARG A 4 4.44 -9.32 -28.96
C ARG A 4 4.98 -8.64 -27.71
N PHE A 5 5.17 -7.31 -27.77
CA PHE A 5 5.51 -6.51 -26.59
C PHE A 5 4.39 -6.57 -25.54
N VAL A 6 3.12 -6.37 -25.93
CA VAL A 6 1.96 -6.47 -25.03
C VAL A 6 1.90 -7.85 -24.37
N LEU A 7 2.01 -8.93 -25.15
CA LEU A 7 1.91 -10.28 -24.62
C LEU A 7 3.10 -10.64 -23.71
N ARG A 8 4.32 -10.17 -24.00
CA ARG A 8 5.46 -10.31 -23.07
C ARG A 8 5.28 -9.44 -21.82
N ALA A 9 4.79 -8.22 -21.96
CA ALA A 9 4.50 -7.33 -20.84
C ALA A 9 3.44 -7.91 -19.91
N GLN A 10 2.42 -8.58 -20.45
CA GLN A 10 1.38 -9.27 -19.69
C GLN A 10 1.83 -10.61 -19.12
N ARG A 11 2.62 -11.40 -19.85
CA ARG A 11 3.07 -12.72 -19.41
C ARG A 11 4.19 -12.65 -18.37
N ASP A 12 5.15 -11.74 -18.59
CA ASP A 12 6.39 -11.69 -17.79
C ASP A 12 6.33 -10.60 -16.71
N ARG A 13 5.52 -9.54 -16.90
CA ARG A 13 5.41 -8.42 -15.96
C ARG A 13 3.97 -8.12 -15.50
N PHE A 14 2.97 -8.85 -16.02
CA PHE A 14 1.55 -8.71 -15.70
C PHE A 14 1.00 -7.27 -15.76
N TRP A 15 1.50 -6.46 -16.70
CA TRP A 15 1.04 -5.06 -16.81
C TRP A 15 -0.44 -4.96 -17.24
N PRO A 16 -1.26 -4.14 -16.57
CA PRO A 16 -2.61 -3.83 -17.03
C PRO A 16 -2.59 -3.20 -18.43
N LEU A 17 -3.59 -3.53 -19.26
CA LEU A 17 -3.66 -3.03 -20.64
C LEU A 17 -3.63 -1.49 -20.72
N LYS A 18 -4.14 -0.79 -19.70
CA LYS A 18 -4.09 0.67 -19.60
C LYS A 18 -2.65 1.19 -19.47
N VAL A 19 -1.82 0.54 -18.66
CA VAL A 19 -0.41 0.91 -18.43
C VAL A 19 0.45 0.56 -19.65
N ILE A 20 0.20 -0.60 -20.29
CA ILE A 20 0.88 -0.96 -21.56
C ILE A 20 0.55 0.06 -22.65
N LYS A 21 -0.71 0.50 -22.74
CA LYS A 21 -1.14 1.52 -23.69
C LYS A 21 -0.42 2.84 -23.45
N GLU A 22 -0.34 3.30 -22.21
CA GLU A 22 0.33 4.55 -21.81
C GLU A 22 1.84 4.49 -22.11
N HIS A 23 2.49 3.39 -21.73
CA HIS A 23 3.90 3.15 -22.06
C HIS A 23 4.17 3.11 -23.57
N LEU A 24 3.30 2.45 -24.36
CA LEU A 24 3.45 2.41 -25.81
C LEU A 24 3.22 3.77 -26.49
N LEU A 25 2.46 4.66 -25.85
CA LEU A 25 2.24 6.03 -26.31
C LEU A 25 3.43 6.94 -25.98
N GLU A 26 4.02 6.79 -24.80
CA GLU A 26 5.15 7.61 -24.36
C GLU A 26 6.51 7.15 -24.90
N HIS A 27 6.75 5.83 -24.92
CA HIS A 27 8.10 5.26 -25.13
C HIS A 27 8.21 4.36 -26.37
N GLY A 28 7.09 4.03 -27.03
CA GLY A 28 7.09 3.12 -28.17
C GLY A 28 7.39 1.66 -27.81
N VAL A 29 7.71 0.85 -28.82
CA VAL A 29 7.85 -0.63 -28.69
C VAL A 29 9.28 -1.06 -28.35
N ASP A 30 10.26 -0.18 -28.59
CA ASP A 30 11.69 -0.49 -28.57
C ASP A 30 12.42 0.05 -27.32
N SER A 31 11.67 0.46 -26.29
CA SER A 31 12.28 0.93 -25.06
C SER A 31 12.64 -0.24 -24.14
N GLU A 32 13.94 -0.54 -24.01
CA GLU A 32 14.50 -1.45 -23.00
C GLU A 32 14.48 -0.79 -21.61
N VAL A 33 13.28 -0.51 -21.06
CA VAL A 33 13.18 -0.01 -19.69
C VAL A 33 13.34 -1.17 -18.73
N THR A 34 14.57 -1.34 -18.26
CA THR A 34 14.93 -2.19 -17.12
C THR A 34 14.83 -1.30 -15.88
N SER A 35 13.88 -1.60 -14.99
CA SER A 35 13.67 -0.90 -13.70
C SER A 35 13.16 0.54 -13.79
N ILE A 36 11.84 0.72 -13.65
CA ILE A 36 11.31 1.96 -13.07
C ILE A 36 11.33 1.75 -11.56
N ALA A 37 12.43 2.14 -10.93
CA ALA A 37 12.45 2.36 -9.50
C ALA A 37 11.80 3.72 -9.19
N SER A 38 10.81 3.65 -8.29
CA SER A 38 10.53 4.66 -7.26
C SER A 38 9.77 5.93 -7.66
N ARG A 39 8.45 5.85 -7.50
CA ARG A 39 7.67 6.77 -6.65
C ARG A 39 6.38 6.05 -6.21
N PRO A 40 6.17 5.71 -4.92
CA PRO A 40 4.85 5.38 -4.44
C PRO A 40 4.05 6.68 -4.35
N GLY A 41 3.34 7.02 -5.42
CA GLY A 41 2.15 7.87 -5.35
C GLY A 41 0.94 7.04 -4.93
N PRO A 42 -0.19 7.66 -4.55
CA PRO A 42 -1.35 7.00 -3.92
C PRO A 42 -2.15 6.05 -4.84
N SER A 43 -1.55 5.59 -5.94
CA SER A 43 -2.19 4.70 -6.91
C SER A 43 -1.23 3.67 -7.48
N SER A 44 -0.34 3.12 -6.64
CA SER A 44 0.35 1.87 -7.00
C SER A 44 -0.69 0.76 -6.92
N ILE A 45 -1.23 0.33 -8.08
CA ILE A 45 -2.04 -0.89 -8.15
C ILE A 45 -1.07 -2.04 -7.96
N LEU A 46 -0.91 -2.38 -6.70
CA LEU A 46 -0.11 -3.47 -6.19
C LEU A 46 -0.52 -4.77 -6.92
N GLN A 47 0.46 -5.44 -7.56
CA GLN A 47 0.25 -6.83 -7.99
C GLN A 47 -0.22 -7.62 -6.77
N PRO A 48 -1.17 -8.57 -6.88
CA PRO A 48 -1.58 -9.39 -5.73
C PRO A 48 -0.42 -10.34 -5.37
N VAL A 49 0.53 -9.80 -4.62
CA VAL A 49 1.57 -10.53 -3.93
C VAL A 49 0.87 -11.37 -2.89
N ARG A 50 1.09 -12.68 -2.93
CA ARG A 50 0.51 -13.64 -1.98
C ARG A 50 1.67 -14.41 -1.36
N LEU A 51 2.15 -13.91 -0.23
CA LEU A 51 3.31 -14.46 0.46
C LEU A 51 2.86 -15.30 1.64
N ASP A 52 3.51 -16.43 1.86
CA ASP A 52 3.50 -17.06 3.17
C ASP A 52 4.39 -16.26 4.14
N ARG A 53 4.37 -16.58 5.43
CA ARG A 53 5.17 -15.87 6.45
C ARG A 53 6.65 -15.78 6.09
N ARG A 54 7.22 -16.88 5.60
CA ARG A 54 8.63 -16.95 5.17
C ARG A 54 8.91 -16.11 3.94
N GLY A 55 7.97 -16.08 2.99
CA GLY A 55 8.03 -15.20 1.82
C GLY A 55 8.00 -13.73 2.23
N LEU A 56 7.14 -13.35 3.18
CA LEU A 56 7.06 -11.99 3.70
C LEU A 56 8.37 -11.56 4.36
N ALA A 57 8.91 -12.39 5.26
CA ALA A 57 10.18 -12.11 5.93
C ALA A 57 11.33 -11.91 4.92
N ARG A 58 11.42 -12.80 3.93
CA ARG A 58 12.46 -12.74 2.90
C ARG A 58 12.33 -11.51 2.01
N GLU A 59 11.12 -11.23 1.51
CA GLU A 59 10.88 -10.11 0.60
C GLU A 59 11.08 -8.77 1.31
N ALA A 60 10.67 -8.67 2.57
CA ALA A 60 10.89 -7.50 3.40
C ALA A 60 12.31 -7.42 3.97
N GLY A 61 13.16 -8.44 3.79
CA GLY A 61 14.53 -8.47 4.32
C GLY A 61 14.60 -8.40 5.85
N VAL A 62 13.70 -9.10 6.55
CA VAL A 62 13.63 -9.16 8.02
C VAL A 62 13.67 -10.60 8.52
N GLU A 63 14.01 -10.78 9.79
CA GLU A 63 13.91 -12.06 10.48
C GLU A 63 12.47 -12.34 10.94
N GLU A 64 12.10 -13.62 11.12
CA GLU A 64 10.74 -14.00 11.57
C GLU A 64 10.39 -13.40 12.95
N ASP A 65 11.38 -13.19 13.82
CA ASP A 65 11.19 -12.55 15.13
C ASP A 65 10.67 -11.10 15.01
N PHE A 66 11.04 -10.38 13.94
CA PHE A 66 10.53 -9.04 13.68
C PHE A 66 9.05 -9.07 13.29
N LEU A 67 8.61 -10.11 12.56
CA LEU A 67 7.19 -10.31 12.26
C LEU A 67 6.40 -10.59 13.53
N VAL A 68 6.96 -11.37 14.47
CA VAL A 68 6.33 -11.60 15.79
C VAL A 68 6.20 -10.29 16.56
N GLU A 69 7.21 -9.42 16.54
CA GLU A 69 7.13 -8.10 17.17
C GLU A 69 6.03 -7.24 16.54
N LEU A 70 5.91 -7.22 15.22
CA LEU A 70 4.86 -6.48 14.51
C LEU A 70 3.45 -7.00 14.82
N GLU A 71 3.27 -8.32 14.95
CA GLU A 71 2.02 -8.94 15.39
C GLU A 71 1.71 -8.58 16.83
N GLN A 72 2.70 -8.66 17.73
CA GLN A 72 2.55 -8.31 19.15
C GLN A 72 2.07 -6.86 19.34
N TYR A 73 2.59 -5.93 18.54
CA TYR A 73 2.18 -4.53 18.59
C TYR A 73 1.02 -4.18 17.65
N GLY A 74 0.43 -5.17 16.96
CA GLY A 74 -0.79 -5.03 16.18
C GLY A 74 -0.62 -4.32 14.83
N PHE A 75 0.58 -4.32 14.26
CA PHE A 75 0.84 -3.83 12.90
C PHE A 75 0.45 -4.86 11.84
N LEU A 76 0.49 -6.14 12.20
CA LEU A 76 0.02 -7.26 11.38
C LEU A 76 -1.08 -8.01 12.11
N THR A 77 -1.97 -8.63 11.34
CA THR A 77 -2.92 -9.62 11.88
C THR A 77 -2.20 -10.93 12.14
N ASP A 78 -2.53 -11.60 13.24
CA ASP A 78 -2.05 -12.93 13.56
C ASP A 78 -2.73 -13.99 12.68
N ASP A 79 -2.10 -15.17 12.57
CA ASP A 79 -2.67 -16.39 11.99
C ASP A 79 -3.26 -16.27 10.57
N VAL A 80 -2.82 -15.29 9.78
CA VAL A 80 -3.18 -15.19 8.37
C VAL A 80 -2.38 -16.17 7.52
N LEU A 81 -3.08 -16.93 6.67
CA LEU A 81 -2.45 -17.91 5.77
C LEU A 81 -1.56 -17.26 4.72
N PHE A 82 -1.91 -16.05 4.29
CA PHE A 82 -1.17 -15.32 3.26
C PHE A 82 -1.20 -13.83 3.53
N TYR A 83 -0.07 -13.20 3.24
CA TYR A 83 0.16 -11.77 3.33
C TYR A 83 0.14 -11.16 1.94
N GLY A 84 -0.43 -9.96 1.86
CA GLY A 84 -0.55 -9.16 0.67
C GLY A 84 0.58 -8.15 0.53
N THR A 85 0.40 -7.24 -0.42
CA THR A 85 1.30 -6.10 -0.62
C THR A 85 1.23 -5.08 0.49
N THR A 86 0.07 -4.89 1.10
CA THR A 86 -0.08 -3.95 2.23
C THR A 86 0.77 -4.41 3.41
N GLU A 87 0.78 -5.70 3.73
CA GLU A 87 1.59 -6.24 4.82
C GLU A 87 3.08 -6.16 4.48
N LEU A 88 3.48 -6.40 3.23
CA LEU A 88 4.86 -6.19 2.78
C LEU A 88 5.29 -4.72 2.93
N GLU A 89 4.44 -3.76 2.57
CA GLU A 89 4.69 -2.33 2.74
C GLU A 89 4.85 -1.96 4.22
N ILE A 90 3.97 -2.47 5.09
CA ILE A 90 4.03 -2.25 6.55
C ILE A 90 5.34 -2.78 7.13
N VAL A 91 5.72 -4.02 6.82
CA VAL A 91 6.95 -4.64 7.35
C VAL A 91 8.17 -3.89 6.86
N THR A 92 8.23 -3.55 5.57
CA THR A 92 9.36 -2.83 4.98
C THR A 92 9.54 -1.45 5.61
N ALA A 93 8.45 -0.67 5.74
CA ALA A 93 8.50 0.64 6.36
C ALA A 93 8.86 0.57 7.85
N ALA A 94 8.35 -0.43 8.57
CA ALA A 94 8.69 -0.63 9.98
C ALA A 94 10.15 -1.03 10.17
N ARG A 95 10.72 -1.85 9.28
CA ARG A 95 12.15 -2.18 9.25
C ARG A 95 12.99 -0.92 9.07
N ASP A 96 12.68 -0.11 8.06
CA ASP A 96 13.44 1.11 7.76
C ASP A 96 13.43 2.08 8.95
N LEU A 97 12.32 2.16 9.69
CA LEU A 97 12.25 2.95 10.93
C LEU A 97 13.03 2.31 12.08
N ALA A 98 12.99 0.98 12.21
CA ALA A 98 13.71 0.25 13.24
C ALA A 98 15.24 0.35 13.07
N ASP A 99 15.73 0.39 11.83
CA ASP A 99 17.15 0.62 11.50
C ASP A 99 17.64 1.99 12.01
N GLU A 100 16.73 2.96 12.11
CA GLU A 100 16.97 4.30 12.69
C GLU A 100 16.60 4.39 14.19
N GLY A 101 16.29 3.26 14.84
CA GLY A 101 15.99 3.16 16.28
C GLY A 101 14.51 3.35 16.66
N LEU A 102 13.62 3.55 15.69
CA LEU A 102 12.17 3.65 15.89
C LEU A 102 11.49 2.28 15.75
N HIS A 103 11.66 1.44 16.76
CA HIS A 103 11.04 0.11 16.84
C HIS A 103 9.50 0.13 16.94
N PRO A 104 8.80 -0.96 16.54
CA PRO A 104 7.34 -1.09 16.61
C PRO A 104 6.72 -0.65 17.95
N ARG A 105 7.37 -0.94 19.08
CA ARG A 105 6.93 -0.50 20.42
C ARG A 105 6.76 1.03 20.56
N HIS A 106 7.53 1.82 19.81
CA HIS A 106 7.47 3.28 19.80
C HIS A 106 6.38 3.81 18.87
N LEU A 107 5.93 2.98 17.92
CA LEU A 107 5.00 3.34 16.86
C LEU A 107 3.54 3.01 17.20
N VAL A 108 3.26 2.46 18.39
CA VAL A 108 1.90 2.08 18.84
C VAL A 108 0.92 3.26 18.75
N MET A 109 1.39 4.48 19.04
CA MET A 109 0.58 5.69 18.90
C MET A 109 0.19 5.96 17.44
N LEU A 110 1.10 5.76 16.49
CA LEU A 110 0.85 5.93 15.06
C LEU A 110 -0.18 4.91 14.56
N ARG A 111 0.00 3.63 14.90
CA ARG A 111 -0.96 2.55 14.60
C ARG A 111 -2.35 2.86 15.15
N THR A 112 -2.42 3.27 16.41
CA THR A 112 -3.69 3.61 17.08
C THR A 112 -4.36 4.84 16.44
N ALA A 113 -3.59 5.82 15.97
CA ALA A 113 -4.12 6.95 15.21
C ALA A 113 -4.76 6.48 13.89
N ALA A 114 -4.07 5.63 13.13
CA ALA A 114 -4.58 5.07 11.88
C ALA A 114 -5.91 4.29 12.08
N GLU A 115 -6.02 3.49 13.15
CA GLU A 115 -7.28 2.80 13.49
C GLU A 115 -8.44 3.78 13.73
N ARG A 116 -8.18 4.86 14.47
CA ARG A 116 -9.18 5.90 14.78
C ARG A 116 -9.57 6.69 13.53
N GLU A 117 -8.60 7.05 12.70
CA GLU A 117 -8.82 7.72 11.42
C GLU A 117 -9.70 6.86 10.50
N ALA A 118 -9.37 5.58 10.36
CA ALA A 118 -10.15 4.64 9.56
C ALA A 118 -11.59 4.49 10.10
N HIS A 119 -11.77 4.45 11.43
CA HIS A 119 -13.10 4.44 12.05
C HIS A 119 -13.89 5.72 11.73
N MET A 120 -13.25 6.89 11.85
CA MET A 120 -13.86 8.18 11.53
C MET A 120 -14.28 8.28 10.06
N ILE A 121 -13.39 7.90 9.14
CA ILE A 121 -13.65 7.88 7.70
C ILE A 121 -14.86 6.99 7.39
N ARG A 122 -14.88 5.77 7.92
CA ARG A 122 -16.02 4.85 7.74
C ARG A 122 -17.32 5.42 8.30
N SER A 123 -17.27 6.09 9.45
CA SER A 123 -18.43 6.75 10.06
C SER A 123 -19.02 7.84 9.16
N VAL A 124 -18.17 8.66 8.53
CA VAL A 124 -18.58 9.73 7.61
C VAL A 124 -19.07 9.18 6.26
N ALA A 125 -18.50 8.08 5.78
CA ALA A 125 -18.92 7.42 4.54
C ALA A 125 -20.24 6.63 4.69
N ARG A 126 -20.49 6.05 5.87
CA ARG A 126 -21.63 5.14 6.12
C ARG A 126 -22.99 5.65 5.65
N PRO A 127 -23.40 6.92 5.83
CA PRO A 127 -24.70 7.41 5.39
C PRO A 127 -24.94 7.36 3.86
N ARG A 128 -23.86 7.28 3.06
CA ARG A 128 -23.94 7.15 1.60
C ARG A 128 -24.21 5.72 1.15
N SER A 129 -23.94 4.73 2.00
CA SER A 129 -24.21 3.33 1.73
C SER A 129 -25.69 3.00 2.00
N ARG A 130 -26.38 2.40 1.03
CA ARG A 130 -27.74 1.89 1.19
C ARG A 130 -27.73 0.36 1.23
N ALA A 131 -28.43 -0.20 2.21
CA ALA A 131 -28.62 -1.65 2.30
C ALA A 131 -29.32 -2.17 1.03
N GLY A 132 -28.84 -3.28 0.46
CA GLY A 132 -29.41 -3.85 -0.78
C GLY A 132 -28.93 -3.23 -2.09
N ASP A 133 -28.33 -2.04 -2.07
CA ASP A 133 -27.82 -1.36 -3.27
C ASP A 133 -26.30 -1.51 -3.40
N ALA A 134 -25.83 -2.23 -4.42
CA ALA A 134 -24.41 -2.44 -4.67
C ALA A 134 -23.71 -1.19 -5.21
N ALA A 135 -24.40 -0.35 -5.99
CA ALA A 135 -23.84 0.88 -6.53
C ALA A 135 -23.60 1.90 -5.41
N ALA A 136 -24.60 2.10 -4.54
CA ALA A 136 -24.46 2.98 -3.37
C ALA A 136 -23.36 2.52 -2.38
N ARG A 137 -23.10 1.21 -2.29
CA ARG A 137 -21.97 0.67 -1.53
C ARG A 137 -20.63 1.02 -2.17
N GLY A 138 -20.50 0.82 -3.49
CA GLY A 138 -19.29 1.21 -4.23
C GLY A 138 -19.00 2.70 -4.11
N GLU A 139 -20.01 3.56 -4.27
CA GLU A 139 -19.86 5.01 -4.08
C GLU A 139 -19.40 5.38 -2.66
N ALA A 140 -19.89 4.68 -1.63
CA ALA A 140 -19.46 4.91 -0.25
C ALA A 140 -18.01 4.44 0.00
N GLU A 141 -17.59 3.34 -0.63
CA GLU A 141 -16.21 2.84 -0.58
C GLU A 141 -15.24 3.77 -1.30
N ASP A 142 -15.63 4.26 -2.49
CA ASP A 142 -14.85 5.24 -3.25
C ASP A 142 -14.69 6.55 -2.47
N PHE A 143 -15.80 7.06 -1.91
CA PHE A 143 -15.76 8.24 -1.05
C PHE A 143 -14.88 8.06 0.20
N ALA A 144 -14.91 6.87 0.82
CA ALA A 144 -14.05 6.55 1.95
C ALA A 144 -12.56 6.53 1.54
N ARG A 145 -12.25 6.01 0.35
CA ARG A 145 -10.88 6.00 -0.20
C ARG A 145 -10.37 7.42 -0.43
N ASP A 146 -11.17 8.26 -1.10
CA ASP A 146 -10.81 9.67 -1.37
C ASP A 146 -10.57 10.46 -0.08
N LEU A 147 -11.39 10.21 0.95
CA LEU A 147 -11.21 10.83 2.28
C LEU A 147 -9.93 10.34 2.97
N GLY A 148 -9.59 9.05 2.80
CA GLY A 148 -8.32 8.48 3.27
C GLY A 148 -7.12 9.15 2.63
N GLU A 149 -7.11 9.31 1.30
CA GLU A 149 -6.03 10.00 0.57
C GLU A 149 -5.86 11.46 1.03
N SER A 150 -6.98 12.14 1.28
CA SER A 150 -6.99 13.50 1.81
C SER A 150 -6.40 13.57 3.23
N MET A 151 -6.73 12.60 4.09
CA MET A 151 -6.19 12.51 5.46
C MET A 151 -4.68 12.26 5.45
N ILE A 152 -4.20 11.35 4.60
CA ILE A 152 -2.76 11.07 4.43
C ILE A 152 -2.02 12.34 3.98
N THR A 153 -2.59 13.07 3.02
CA THR A 153 -2.02 14.33 2.53
C THR A 153 -1.93 15.38 3.64
N LEU A 154 -2.99 15.53 4.44
CA LEU A 154 -3.02 16.44 5.59
C LEU A 154 -1.97 16.06 6.64
N HIS A 155 -1.93 14.78 7.04
CA HIS A 155 -0.97 14.27 8.02
C HIS A 155 0.47 14.54 7.59
N GLY A 156 0.81 14.21 6.34
CA GLY A 156 2.14 14.47 5.78
C GLY A 156 2.49 15.96 5.75
N ALA A 157 1.53 16.85 5.48
CA ALA A 157 1.74 18.31 5.52
C ALA A 157 1.96 18.84 6.93
N MET A 158 1.20 18.35 7.91
CA MET A 158 1.35 18.72 9.32
C MET A 158 2.69 18.26 9.87
N LEU A 159 3.07 17.01 9.63
CA LEU A 159 4.35 16.45 10.08
C LEU A 159 5.53 17.25 9.52
N ARG A 160 5.54 17.51 8.20
CA ARG A 160 6.58 18.33 7.56
C ARG A 160 6.66 19.74 8.14
N THR A 161 5.53 20.31 8.56
CA THR A 161 5.50 21.63 9.20
C THR A 161 6.13 21.58 10.60
N LYS A 162 5.78 20.57 11.42
CA LYS A 162 6.35 20.41 12.76
C LYS A 162 7.83 20.09 12.77
N LEU A 163 8.33 19.34 11.80
CA LEU A 163 9.77 19.08 11.66
C LEU A 163 10.59 20.31 11.25
N ARG A 164 9.96 21.35 10.65
CA ARG A 164 10.63 22.62 10.33
C ARG A 164 10.63 23.63 11.46
N GLU A 165 9.78 23.43 12.48
CA GLU A 165 9.72 24.30 13.66
C GLU A 165 10.87 24.03 14.66
N VAL A 166 11.64 22.97 14.42
CA VAL A 166 12.86 22.59 15.15
C VAL A 166 14.08 23.17 14.44
#